data_AF-A0A956A667-F1
#
_entry.id   AF-A0A956A667-F1
#
_cell.length_a   1.000
_cell.length_b   1.000
_cell.length_c   1.000
_cell.angle_alpha   90.00
_cell.angle_beta   90.00
_cell.angle_gamma   90.00
#
_symmetry.space_group_name_H-M   'P 1'
#
loop_
_entity.id
_entity.type
_entity.pdbx_description
1 polymer ?
#
loop_
_entity_poly.entity_id
_entity_poly.type
_entity_poly.pdbx_seq_one_letter_code
_entity_poly.pdbx_strand_id
1 'polypeptide(L)'
;MIDLLEPSSPARAAAVAPLALPTVDAVGVVRYPDGWRASPRPASPLRRAFATALLALFAGATIVGTVVSLGRYCVTTDGANASALPRAASSAPTPAP
;
A
#
# COMPACT_ATOMS: atom_id res chain seq x y z
N MET A 1 -5.93 -20.43 -66.85
CA MET A 1 -7.07 -20.30 -65.93
C MET A 1 -6.52 -20.49 -64.52
N ILE A 2 -5.93 -19.44 -63.98
CA ILE A 2 -5.41 -19.38 -62.60
C ILE A 2 -6.09 -18.15 -62.02
N ASP A 3 -7.08 -18.40 -61.17
CA ASP A 3 -7.76 -17.41 -60.35
C ASP A 3 -6.73 -16.73 -59.45
N LEU A 4 -6.43 -15.47 -59.75
CA LEU A 4 -5.64 -14.54 -58.92
C LEU A 4 -6.59 -13.58 -58.16
N LEU A 5 -7.71 -14.10 -57.66
CA LEU A 5 -8.52 -13.48 -56.61
C LEU A 5 -8.19 -14.25 -55.32
N GLU A 6 -7.58 -13.70 -54.28
CA GLU A 6 -8.16 -12.68 -53.40
C GLU A 6 -7.09 -12.16 -52.42
N PRO A 7 -6.48 -10.98 -52.62
CA PRO A 7 -5.68 -10.35 -51.58
C PRO A 7 -6.40 -9.11 -51.02
N SER A 8 -7.63 -9.24 -50.51
CA SER A 8 -8.23 -8.13 -49.73
C SER A 8 -9.49 -8.54 -48.95
N SER A 9 -9.33 -9.33 -47.90
CA SER A 9 -10.36 -9.35 -46.87
C SER A 9 -10.13 -8.17 -45.91
N PRO A 10 -10.94 -7.09 -45.94
CA PRO A 10 -10.82 -5.98 -44.99
C PRO A 10 -11.05 -6.43 -43.53
N ALA A 11 -11.63 -7.63 -43.33
CA ALA A 11 -11.81 -8.22 -42.01
C ALA A 11 -10.48 -8.62 -41.33
N ARG A 12 -9.42 -8.94 -42.10
CA ARG A 12 -8.09 -9.24 -41.52
C ARG A 12 -7.34 -7.98 -41.08
N ALA A 13 -7.57 -6.84 -41.74
CA ALA A 13 -6.96 -5.57 -41.36
C ALA A 13 -7.57 -5.00 -40.06
N ALA A 14 -8.86 -5.24 -39.80
CA ALA A 14 -9.54 -4.81 -38.58
C ALA A 14 -9.10 -5.59 -37.33
N ALA A 15 -8.54 -6.80 -37.48
CA ALA A 15 -8.10 -7.65 -36.38
C ALA A 15 -6.75 -7.20 -35.77
N VAL A 16 -6.01 -6.32 -36.45
CA VAL A 16 -4.77 -5.70 -35.96
C VAL A 16 -5.03 -4.21 -35.71
N ALA A 17 -6.17 -3.87 -35.10
CA ALA A 17 -6.29 -2.57 -34.46
C ALA A 17 -5.22 -2.52 -33.36
N PRO A 18 -4.29 -1.55 -33.38
CA PRO A 18 -3.27 -1.45 -32.36
C PRO A 18 -3.98 -1.28 -31.02
N LEU A 19 -3.76 -2.22 -30.10
CA LEU A 19 -4.24 -2.12 -28.73
C LEU A 19 -3.56 -0.87 -28.13
N ALA A 20 -4.23 0.27 -28.16
CA ALA A 20 -3.64 1.54 -27.74
C ALA A 20 -3.26 1.43 -26.26
N LEU A 21 -1.96 1.33 -25.95
CA LEU A 21 -1.47 1.25 -24.58
C LEU A 21 -1.39 2.66 -23.96
N PRO A 22 -1.56 2.79 -22.63
CA PRO A 22 -1.35 4.04 -21.94
C PRO A 22 0.11 4.44 -22.05
N THR A 23 0.33 5.71 -22.37
CA THR A 23 1.67 6.28 -22.50
C THR A 23 1.92 7.28 -21.37
N VAL A 24 3.18 7.39 -20.97
CA VAL A 24 3.63 8.35 -19.96
C VAL A 24 4.30 9.50 -20.69
N ASP A 25 3.81 10.72 -20.46
CA ASP A 25 4.39 11.94 -21.03
C ASP A 25 5.72 12.27 -20.32
N ALA A 26 6.55 13.13 -20.92
CA ALA A 26 7.84 13.56 -20.35
C ALA A 26 7.69 14.27 -18.98
N VAL A 27 6.50 14.81 -18.71
CA VAL A 27 6.12 15.45 -17.43
C VAL A 27 5.60 14.42 -16.40
N GLY A 28 5.62 13.12 -16.73
CA GLY A 28 5.15 12.04 -15.86
C GLY A 28 3.62 11.87 -15.82
N VAL A 29 2.89 12.55 -16.70
CA VAL A 29 1.43 12.42 -16.79
C VAL A 29 1.07 11.18 -17.59
N VAL A 30 0.25 10.30 -17.00
CA VAL A 30 -0.26 9.11 -17.70
C VAL A 30 -1.45 9.50 -18.56
N ARG A 31 -1.33 9.32 -19.88
CA ARG A 31 -2.44 9.48 -20.82
C ARG A 31 -3.07 8.13 -21.13
N TYR A 32 -4.36 8.02 -20.87
CA TYR A 32 -5.15 6.84 -21.18
C TYR A 32 -5.90 7.06 -22.50
N PRO A 33 -5.80 6.15 -23.48
CA PRO A 33 -6.53 6.26 -24.74
C PRO A 33 -8.04 6.08 -24.53
N ASP A 34 -8.86 6.63 -25.44
CA ASP A 34 -10.32 6.52 -25.36
C ASP A 34 -10.76 5.05 -25.35
N GLY A 35 -11.61 4.70 -24.38
CA GLY A 35 -12.03 3.32 -24.14
C GLY A 35 -11.10 2.51 -23.22
N TRP A 36 -9.97 3.06 -22.78
CA TRP A 36 -9.13 2.43 -21.76
C TRP A 36 -9.84 2.46 -20.41
N ARG A 37 -10.44 1.32 -20.03
CA ARG A 37 -10.99 1.15 -18.68
C ARG A 37 -9.85 1.10 -17.67
N ALA A 38 -9.43 2.26 -17.19
CA ALA A 38 -8.69 2.42 -15.94
C ALA A 38 -9.58 2.07 -14.73
N SER A 39 -10.38 1.01 -14.80
CA SER A 39 -11.07 0.53 -13.61
C SER A 39 -10.04 -0.26 -12.80
N PRO A 40 -9.74 0.11 -11.54
CA PRO A 40 -9.02 -0.80 -10.66
C PRO A 40 -9.84 -2.09 -10.65
N ARG A 41 -9.27 -3.15 -11.23
CA ARG A 41 -9.95 -4.43 -11.37
C ARG A 41 -10.44 -4.80 -9.97
N PRO A 42 -11.76 -4.91 -9.73
CA PRO A 42 -12.27 -5.08 -8.38
C PRO A 42 -11.58 -6.30 -7.79
N ALA A 43 -10.81 -6.08 -6.72
CA ALA A 43 -10.06 -7.15 -6.08
C ALA A 43 -11.06 -8.25 -5.70
N SER A 44 -10.79 -9.48 -6.15
CA SER A 44 -11.68 -10.59 -5.86
C SER A 44 -11.90 -10.69 -4.34
N PRO A 45 -13.10 -11.07 -3.89
CA PRO A 45 -13.41 -11.17 -2.46
C PRO A 45 -12.41 -12.08 -1.72
N LEU A 46 -11.92 -13.12 -2.40
CA LEU A 46 -10.88 -14.01 -1.89
C LEU A 46 -9.54 -13.28 -1.61
N ARG A 47 -9.11 -12.40 -2.53
CA ARG A 47 -7.88 -11.61 -2.34
C ARG A 47 -8.02 -10.61 -1.19
N ARG A 48 -9.21 -10.01 -1.03
CA ARG A 48 -9.49 -9.13 0.12
C ARG A 48 -9.45 -9.91 1.43
N ALA A 49 -10.11 -11.06 1.50
CA ALA A 49 -10.12 -11.92 2.69
C ALA A 49 -8.69 -12.35 3.09
N PHE A 50 -7.88 -12.76 2.12
CA PHE A 50 -6.49 -13.11 2.36
C PHE A 50 -5.66 -11.93 2.88
N ALA A 51 -5.79 -10.75 2.24
CA ALA A 51 -5.09 -9.54 2.69
C ALA A 51 -5.51 -9.14 4.12
N THR A 52 -6.80 -9.22 4.45
CA THR A 52 -7.29 -8.94 5.81
C THR A 52 -6.79 -9.95 6.82
N ALA A 53 -6.70 -11.23 6.46
CA ALA A 53 -6.18 -12.27 7.34
C ALA A 53 -4.70 -12.04 7.67
N LEU A 54 -3.89 -11.69 6.67
CA LEU A 54 -2.48 -11.33 6.88
C LEU A 54 -2.33 -10.11 7.79
N LEU A 55 -3.15 -9.08 7.56
CA LEU A 55 -3.12 -7.86 8.36
C LEU A 55 -3.50 -8.14 9.83
N ALA A 56 -4.54 -8.95 10.04
CA ALA A 56 -4.98 -9.37 11.37
C ALA A 56 -3.92 -10.21 12.09
N LEU A 57 -3.24 -11.12 11.37
CA LEU A 57 -2.16 -11.92 11.92
C LEU A 57 -0.98 -11.05 12.38
N PHE A 58 -0.56 -10.10 11.54
CA PHE A 58 0.52 -9.18 11.86
C PHE A 58 0.17 -8.29 13.07
N ALA A 59 -1.04 -7.73 13.10
CA ALA A 59 -1.52 -6.94 14.22
C ALA A 59 -1.57 -7.77 15.50
N GLY A 60 -2.10 -9.00 15.44
CA GLY A 60 -2.16 -9.92 16.57
C GLY A 60 -0.78 -10.26 17.12
N ALA A 61 0.18 -10.61 16.24
CA ALA A 61 1.55 -10.89 16.64
C ALA A 61 2.23 -9.68 17.30
N THR A 62 1.97 -8.48 16.79
CA THR A 62 2.49 -7.23 17.36
C THR A 62 1.92 -6.99 18.76
N ILE A 63 0.61 -7.13 18.94
CA ILE A 63 -0.06 -6.97 20.23
C ILE A 63 0.45 -8.01 21.24
N VAL A 64 0.55 -9.27 20.84
CA VAL A 64 1.09 -10.32 21.73
C VAL A 64 2.53 -10.02 22.10
N GLY A 65 3.36 -9.62 21.14
CA GLY A 65 4.75 -9.24 21.38
C GLY A 65 4.89 -8.06 22.35
N THR A 66 4.06 -7.01 22.20
CA THR A 66 4.09 -5.86 23.11
C THR A 66 3.60 -6.22 24.50
N VAL A 67 2.52 -6.99 24.62
CA VAL A 67 2.00 -7.46 25.92
C VAL A 67 3.01 -8.36 26.63
N VAL A 68 3.66 -9.29 25.92
CA VAL A 68 4.69 -10.15 26.49
C VAL A 68 5.90 -9.33 26.93
N SER A 69 6.32 -8.34 26.14
CA SER A 69 7.42 -7.45 26.48
C SER A 69 7.10 -6.60 27.72
N LEU A 70 5.91 -5.98 27.77
CA LEU A 70 5.44 -5.24 28.93
C LEU A 70 5.30 -6.14 30.16
N GLY A 71 4.73 -7.34 29.99
CA GLY A 71 4.55 -8.28 31.07
C GLY A 71 5.89 -8.70 31.67
N ARG A 72 6.87 -9.02 30.82
CA ARG A 72 8.24 -9.28 31.29
C ARG A 72 8.82 -8.07 31.98
N TYR A 73 8.71 -6.88 31.40
CA TYR A 73 9.17 -5.65 32.03
C TYR A 73 8.54 -5.44 33.42
N CYS A 74 7.22 -5.57 33.57
CA CYS A 74 6.55 -5.39 34.85
C CYS A 74 6.88 -6.48 35.87
N VAL A 75 7.21 -7.70 35.44
CA VAL A 75 7.58 -8.81 36.32
C VAL A 75 9.07 -8.76 36.71
N THR A 76 9.94 -8.32 35.82
CA THR A 76 11.40 -8.26 36.07
C THR A 76 11.85 -6.94 36.67
N THR A 77 11.09 -5.87 36.48
CA THR A 77 11.39 -4.56 37.06
C THR A 77 10.65 -4.46 38.38
N ASP A 78 11.35 -4.75 39.46
CA ASP A 78 10.89 -4.49 40.83
C ASP A 78 10.31 -3.06 40.88
N GLY A 79 9.10 -2.89 41.41
CA GLY A 79 8.29 -1.66 41.33
C GLY A 79 8.95 -0.39 41.92
N ALA A 80 10.16 -0.51 42.45
CA ALA A 80 10.99 0.57 42.96
C ALA A 80 11.75 1.35 41.86
N ASN A 81 11.92 0.79 40.65
CA ASN A 81 12.73 1.41 39.58
C ASN A 81 11.91 2.00 38.42
N ALA A 82 10.62 2.30 38.64
CA ALA A 82 9.91 3.24 37.80
C ALA A 82 10.50 4.64 38.04
N SER A 83 11.65 4.93 37.42
CA SER A 83 12.28 6.24 37.43
C SER A 83 11.22 7.26 37.03
N ALA A 84 10.73 8.01 38.03
CA ALA A 84 9.92 9.19 37.79
C ALA A 84 10.72 10.07 36.81
N LEU A 85 10.18 10.27 35.62
CA LEU A 85 10.71 11.25 34.68
C LEU A 85 10.95 12.55 35.48
N PRO A 86 12.14 13.17 35.40
CA PRO A 86 12.39 14.41 36.12
C PRO A 86 11.32 15.40 35.68
N ARG A 87 10.38 15.72 36.58
CA ARG A 87 9.41 16.80 36.35
C ARG A 87 10.25 18.01 36.00
N ALA A 88 10.03 18.51 34.79
CA ALA A 88 10.70 19.68 34.25
C ALA A 88 10.88 20.72 35.37
N ALA A 89 12.13 21.09 35.62
CA ALA A 89 12.49 22.12 36.57
C ALA A 89 11.90 23.46 36.09
N SER A 90 10.64 23.71 36.42
CA SER A 90 10.03 25.03 36.30
C SER A 90 10.19 25.75 37.63
N SER A 91 11.36 26.32 37.86
CA SER A 91 11.43 27.54 38.68
C SER A 91 12.49 28.43 38.07
N ALA A 92 11.99 29.53 37.52
CA ALA A 92 12.73 30.60 36.88
C ALA A 92 13.74 31.24 37.85
N PRO A 93 14.83 31.83 37.36
CA PRO A 93 15.74 32.59 38.20
C PRO A 93 15.04 33.85 38.74
N THR A 94 14.93 33.94 40.07
CA THR A 94 14.53 35.16 40.79
C THR A 94 15.62 36.22 40.60
N PRO A 95 15.32 37.42 40.07
CA PRO A 95 16.27 38.52 40.08
C PRO A 95 16.41 39.06 41.51
N ALA A 96 17.66 39.13 41.99
CA ALA A 96 18.00 39.74 43.27
C ALA A 96 17.82 41.27 43.22
N PRO A 97 17.43 41.93 44.32
CA PRO A 97 17.49 43.38 44.44
C PRO A 97 18.93 43.89 44.58
#